data_AF-A0A9D7QPB3-F1
#
_entry.id   AF-A0A9D7QPB3-F1
#
_cell.length_a   1.000
_cell.length_b   1.000
_cell.length_c   1.000
_cell.angle_alpha   90.00
_cell.angle_beta   90.00
_cell.angle_gamma   90.00
#
_symmetry.space_group_name_H-M   'P 1'
#
loop_
_entity.id
_entity.type
_entity.pdbx_description
1 polymer ?
#
loop_
_entity_poly.entity_id
_entity_poly.type
_entity_poly.pdbx_seq_one_letter_code
_entity_poly.pdbx_strand_id
1 'polypeptide(L)'
;MLHLCQTELIAQFPNFTNSVISTSWDEVEGFVWDSTGQQYVWEKGGKVWVVDTSGNKLASPLLDITEEVGNWRDHGLNGFALDPDFRTNGFFYLFYTVDRHHLINFGTPAYNPTVNTFFRQLLPG
;
A
#
# COMPACT_ATOMS: atom_id res chain seq x y z
N MET A 1 -14.64 -11.81 0.40
CA MET A 1 -14.69 -13.12 -0.30
C MET A 1 -15.14 -12.86 -1.73
N LEU A 2 -14.21 -12.99 -2.68
CA LEU A 2 -14.38 -12.70 -4.10
C LEU A 2 -15.28 -13.78 -4.75
N HIS A 3 -16.16 -13.38 -5.68
CA HIS A 3 -16.81 -14.31 -6.60
C HIS A 3 -16.84 -13.72 -8.02
N LEU A 4 -16.32 -14.53 -8.95
CA LEU A 4 -16.31 -14.36 -10.40
C LEU A 4 -17.68 -14.76 -10.97
N CYS A 5 -18.34 -13.90 -11.74
CA CYS A 5 -19.21 -14.24 -12.88
C CYS A 5 -19.83 -12.92 -13.39
N GLN A 6 -19.92 -12.73 -14.71
CA GLN A 6 -20.72 -11.66 -15.31
C GLN A 6 -22.19 -11.86 -14.89
N THR A 7 -22.62 -11.13 -13.88
CA THR A 7 -24.02 -10.94 -13.51
C THR A 7 -24.13 -9.47 -13.18
N GLU A 8 -25.13 -8.78 -13.73
CA GLU A 8 -25.39 -7.39 -13.36
C GLU A 8 -25.32 -7.26 -11.83
N LEU A 9 -24.44 -6.37 -11.36
CA LEU A 9 -24.25 -6.13 -9.94
C LEU A 9 -25.62 -5.74 -9.37
N ILE A 10 -26.22 -6.61 -8.57
CA ILE A 10 -27.58 -6.44 -8.01
C ILE A 10 -27.66 -5.20 -7.07
N ALA A 11 -26.54 -4.52 -6.85
CA ALA A 11 -26.41 -3.28 -6.08
C ALA A 11 -25.78 -2.10 -6.86
N GLN A 12 -25.54 -2.22 -8.16
CA GLN A 12 -25.10 -1.09 -8.96
C GLN A 12 -26.31 -0.19 -9.24
N PHE A 13 -26.29 1.04 -8.72
CA PHE A 13 -27.34 2.01 -9.02
C PHE A 13 -27.48 2.16 -10.54
N PRO A 14 -28.72 2.22 -11.06
CA PRO A 14 -28.94 2.44 -12.48
C PRO A 14 -28.23 3.75 -12.87
N ASN A 15 -27.37 3.69 -13.89
CA ASN A 15 -26.43 4.73 -14.39
C ASN A 15 -24.99 4.71 -13.85
N PHE A 16 -24.59 3.71 -13.05
CA PHE A 16 -23.18 3.45 -12.78
C PHE A 16 -22.67 2.33 -13.69
N THR A 17 -21.41 2.44 -14.12
CA THR A 17 -20.68 1.38 -14.83
C THR A 17 -19.47 0.95 -14.01
N ASN A 18 -19.01 -0.28 -14.21
CA ASN A 18 -17.78 -0.79 -13.64
C ASN A 18 -16.86 -1.23 -14.78
N SER A 19 -15.64 -0.70 -14.82
CA SER A 19 -14.61 -1.08 -15.77
C SER A 19 -13.32 -1.41 -15.04
N VAL A 20 -12.68 -2.50 -15.46
CA VAL A 20 -11.35 -2.85 -14.97
C VAL A 20 -10.34 -1.92 -15.63
N ILE A 21 -9.59 -1.18 -14.82
CA ILE A 21 -8.54 -0.27 -15.30
C ILE A 21 -7.17 -0.96 -15.30
N SER A 22 -6.90 -1.81 -14.31
CA SER A 22 -5.65 -2.56 -14.18
C SER A 22 -5.83 -3.75 -13.23
N THR A 23 -5.01 -4.80 -13.39
CA THR A 23 -5.09 -6.05 -12.59
C THR A 23 -3.75 -6.47 -11.96
N SER A 24 -2.65 -5.75 -12.22
CA SER A 24 -1.30 -6.14 -11.78
C SER A 24 -0.93 -5.51 -10.43
N TRP A 25 -1.66 -5.89 -9.38
CA TRP A 25 -1.51 -5.40 -8.02
C TRP A 25 -1.56 -6.54 -7.01
N ASP A 26 -0.84 -6.39 -5.90
CA ASP A 26 -0.81 -7.37 -4.81
C ASP A 26 -2.01 -7.17 -3.87
N GLU A 27 -2.08 -6.00 -3.20
CA GLU A 27 -3.16 -5.67 -2.27
C GLU A 27 -3.29 -4.14 -2.11
N VAL A 28 -4.06 -3.50 -2.99
CA VAL A 28 -4.24 -2.04 -3.01
C VAL A 28 -5.11 -1.58 -1.85
N GLU A 29 -4.62 -0.61 -1.08
CA GLU A 29 -5.36 0.05 0.00
C GLU A 29 -5.92 1.41 -0.45
N GLY A 30 -5.28 2.06 -1.43
CA GLY A 30 -5.84 3.24 -2.05
C GLY A 30 -4.92 3.88 -3.08
N PHE A 31 -5.37 5.04 -3.58
CA PHE A 31 -4.61 5.86 -4.52
C PHE A 31 -4.98 7.34 -4.39
N VAL A 32 -4.10 8.22 -4.88
CA VAL A 32 -4.34 9.66 -4.98
C VAL A 32 -3.72 10.22 -6.25
N TRP A 33 -4.36 11.24 -6.84
CA TRP A 33 -3.79 12.02 -7.93
C TRP A 33 -3.10 13.26 -7.37
N ASP A 34 -2.01 13.66 -8.00
CA ASP A 34 -1.49 15.02 -7.83
C ASP A 34 -2.11 16.01 -8.82
N SER A 35 -1.66 17.26 -8.75
CA SER A 35 -2.12 18.37 -9.61
C SER A 35 -1.80 18.21 -11.10
N THR A 36 -0.94 17.26 -11.48
CA THR A 36 -0.57 16.96 -12.87
C THR A 36 -1.35 15.79 -13.46
N GLY A 37 -2.11 15.07 -12.63
CA GLY A 37 -2.83 13.85 -13.02
C GLY A 37 -2.02 12.56 -12.90
N GLN A 38 -0.79 12.62 -12.37
CA GLN A 38 -0.03 11.42 -12.00
C GLN A 38 -0.65 10.80 -10.75
N GLN A 39 -0.70 9.48 -10.72
CA GLN A 39 -1.32 8.69 -9.66
C GLN A 39 -0.24 8.05 -8.77
N TYR A 40 -0.54 8.00 -7.48
CA TYR A 40 0.25 7.32 -6.46
C TYR A 40 -0.66 6.27 -5.84
N VAL A 41 -0.31 5.00 -6.04
CA VAL A 41 -1.10 3.84 -5.58
C VAL A 41 -0.29 3.13 -4.51
N TRP A 42 -0.85 2.92 -3.33
CA TRP A 42 -0.16 2.20 -2.26
C TRP A 42 -0.78 0.83 -2.01
N GLU A 43 0.11 -0.12 -1.75
CA GLU A 43 -0.25 -1.48 -1.39
C GLU A 43 0.03 -1.74 0.08
N LYS A 44 -0.84 -2.52 0.71
CA LYS A 44 -0.81 -2.88 2.13
C LYS A 44 0.56 -3.36 2.61
N GLY A 45 1.30 -4.06 1.74
CA GLY A 45 2.63 -4.57 2.02
C GLY A 45 3.74 -3.53 2.18
N GLY A 46 3.47 -2.24 1.99
CA GLY A 46 4.48 -1.19 2.17
C GLY A 46 5.15 -0.72 0.89
N LYS A 47 4.47 -0.82 -0.25
CA LYS A 47 4.94 -0.26 -1.52
C LYS A 47 4.05 0.90 -1.95
N VAL A 48 4.67 1.94 -2.50
CA VAL A 48 3.99 3.04 -3.19
C VAL A 48 4.45 3.04 -4.63
N TRP A 49 3.51 2.89 -5.55
CA TRP A 49 3.73 2.87 -7.00
C TRP A 49 3.31 4.17 -7.63
N VAL A 50 4.02 4.56 -8.69
CA VAL A 50 3.61 5.66 -9.56
C VAL A 50 2.92 5.08 -10.79
N VAL A 51 1.78 5.65 -11.13
CA VAL A 51 1.11 5.44 -12.41
C VAL A 51 1.16 6.76 -13.18
N ASP A 52 1.78 6.74 -14.37
CA ASP A 52 1.96 7.93 -15.18
C ASP A 52 0.63 8.50 -15.70
N THR A 53 0.68 9.70 -16.31
CA THR A 53 -0.50 10.37 -16.85
C THR A 53 -1.14 9.64 -18.04
N SER A 54 -0.47 8.62 -18.59
CA SER A 54 -0.99 7.73 -19.64
C SER A 54 -1.61 6.46 -19.07
N GLY A 55 -1.60 6.28 -17.74
CA GLY A 55 -2.14 5.11 -17.05
C GLY A 55 -1.17 3.95 -16.88
N ASN A 56 0.13 4.13 -17.17
CA ASN A 56 1.13 3.07 -17.02
C ASN A 56 1.71 3.05 -15.61
N LYS A 57 1.64 1.89 -14.94
CA LYS A 57 2.39 1.63 -13.69
C LYS A 57 3.90 1.58 -14.02
N LEU A 58 4.69 2.40 -13.33
CA LEU A 58 6.15 2.40 -13.51
C LEU A 58 6.77 1.09 -12.99
N ALA A 59 7.91 0.71 -13.58
CA ALA A 59 8.58 -0.56 -13.28
C ALA A 59 9.16 -0.64 -11.85
N SER A 60 9.49 0.50 -11.26
CA SER A 60 10.00 0.59 -9.89
C SER A 60 9.04 1.39 -9.02
N PRO A 61 8.83 0.99 -7.76
CA PRO A 61 8.01 1.77 -6.83
C PRO A 61 8.71 3.10 -6.50
N LEU A 62 7.91 4.11 -6.14
CA LEU A 62 8.40 5.34 -5.52
C LEU A 62 9.05 5.05 -4.16
N LEU A 63 8.44 4.14 -3.40
CA LEU A 63 8.87 3.74 -2.08
C LEU A 63 8.64 2.24 -1.90
N ASP A 64 9.63 1.55 -1.34
CA ASP A 64 9.51 0.18 -0.86
C ASP A 64 10.05 0.11 0.57
N ILE A 65 9.13 -0.04 1.53
CA ILE A 65 9.40 -0.23 2.97
C ILE A 65 8.84 -1.59 3.44
N THR A 66 8.76 -2.57 2.55
CA THR A 66 8.19 -3.90 2.83
C THR A 66 8.88 -4.61 4.00
N GLU A 67 10.17 -4.35 4.21
CA GLU A 67 10.97 -4.91 5.30
C GLU A 67 10.63 -4.31 6.69
N GLU A 68 9.97 -3.16 6.70
CA GLU A 68 9.57 -2.44 7.91
C GLU A 68 8.09 -2.62 8.23
N VAL A 69 7.25 -2.75 7.20
CA VAL A 69 5.81 -2.79 7.37
C VAL A 69 5.34 -4.09 8.00
N GLY A 70 4.59 -3.93 9.07
CA GLY A 70 3.83 -4.97 9.72
C GLY A 70 2.62 -5.41 8.91
N ASN A 71 2.83 -6.27 7.91
CA ASN A 71 1.77 -6.71 7.00
C ASN A 71 1.02 -7.97 7.51
N TRP A 72 0.12 -7.83 8.48
CA TRP A 72 -0.72 -8.94 8.97
C TRP A 72 -2.15 -8.50 9.29
N ARG A 73 -3.16 -9.31 8.92
CA ARG A 73 -4.59 -8.96 9.10
C ARG A 73 -4.88 -7.56 8.55
N ASP A 74 -5.48 -6.67 9.35
CA ASP A 74 -5.78 -5.29 8.97
C ASP A 74 -4.60 -4.33 9.17
N HIS A 75 -3.42 -4.84 9.58
CA HIS A 75 -2.19 -4.07 9.65
C HIS A 75 -1.47 -4.07 8.31
N GLY A 76 -0.85 -2.94 8.01
CA GLY A 76 -0.09 -2.70 6.80
C GLY A 76 0.15 -1.21 6.62
N LEU A 77 0.43 -0.80 5.37
CA LEU A 77 0.36 0.57 4.91
C LEU A 77 -1.08 0.93 4.58
N ASN A 78 -1.75 1.57 5.54
CA ASN A 78 -3.19 1.80 5.51
C ASN A 78 -3.57 3.23 5.09
N GLY A 79 -2.59 4.13 4.96
CA GLY A 79 -2.86 5.49 4.52
C GLY A 79 -1.64 6.14 3.87
N PHE A 80 -1.93 7.02 2.91
CA PHE A 80 -0.96 7.81 2.17
C PHE A 80 -1.56 9.18 1.87
N ALA A 81 -0.77 10.23 2.00
CA ALA A 81 -1.15 11.59 1.60
C ALA A 81 0.03 12.31 0.96
N LEU A 82 -0.24 12.99 -0.15
CA LEU A 82 0.70 13.95 -0.72
C LEU A 82 0.64 15.24 0.09
N ASP A 83 1.79 15.87 0.30
CA ASP A 83 1.82 17.26 0.70
C ASP A 83 1.19 18.13 -0.42
N PRO A 84 0.44 19.21 -0.10
CA PRO A 84 -0.12 20.09 -1.12
C PRO A 84 0.91 20.63 -2.12
N ASP A 85 2.15 20.84 -1.66
CA ASP A 85 3.27 21.30 -2.48
C ASP A 85 4.23 20.16 -2.88
N PHE A 86 3.77 18.89 -2.87
CA PHE A 86 4.59 17.70 -3.12
C PHE A 86 5.48 17.79 -4.37
N ARG A 87 4.98 18.41 -5.45
CA ARG A 87 5.76 18.58 -6.69
C ARG A 87 6.94 19.53 -6.56
N THR A 88 6.94 20.37 -5.53
CA THR A 88 8.01 21.32 -5.22
C THR A 88 8.88 20.84 -4.07
N ASN A 89 8.30 20.24 -3.04
CA ASN A 89 9.01 19.88 -1.81
C ASN A 89 9.34 18.38 -1.67
N GLY A 90 8.68 17.50 -2.43
CA GLY A 90 8.87 16.05 -2.38
C GLY A 90 8.29 15.36 -1.13
N PHE A 91 7.51 16.05 -0.30
CA PHE A 91 6.96 15.48 0.93
C PHE A 91 5.66 14.71 0.72
N PHE A 92 5.58 13.54 1.33
CA PHE A 92 4.38 12.73 1.45
C PHE A 92 4.39 12.03 2.81
N TYR A 93 3.21 11.60 3.25
CA TYR A 93 2.99 11.08 4.59
C TYR A 93 2.36 9.69 4.51
N LEU A 94 2.79 8.80 5.40
CA LEU A 94 2.32 7.43 5.47
C LEU A 94 1.66 7.19 6.83
N PHE A 95 0.62 6.36 6.83
CA PHE A 95 0.05 5.78 8.04
C PHE A 95 0.18 4.26 7.94
N TYR A 96 1.07 3.68 8.74
CA TYR A 96 1.36 2.24 8.69
C TYR A 96 1.71 1.67 10.06
N THR A 97 1.56 0.35 10.18
CA THR A 97 2.05 -0.40 11.34
C THR A 97 3.50 -0.84 11.09
N VAL A 98 4.40 -0.62 12.03
CA VAL A 98 5.80 -1.10 11.97
C VAL A 98 5.87 -2.52 12.55
N ASP A 99 6.57 -3.44 11.88
CA ASP A 99 6.87 -4.77 12.45
C ASP A 99 7.79 -4.63 13.68
N ARG A 100 7.45 -5.35 14.74
CA ARG A 100 8.16 -5.25 16.03
C ARG A 100 9.62 -5.72 15.93
N HIS A 101 9.93 -6.69 15.07
CA HIS A 101 11.30 -7.18 14.88
C HIS A 101 12.12 -6.12 14.16
N HIS A 102 11.55 -5.46 13.15
CA HIS A 102 12.18 -4.29 12.54
C HIS A 102 12.44 -3.21 13.60
N LEU A 103 11.41 -2.78 14.33
CA LEU A 103 11.49 -1.72 15.33
C LEU A 103 12.61 -1.92 16.37
N ILE A 104 12.82 -3.16 16.81
CA ILE A 104 13.77 -3.47 17.90
C ILE A 104 15.17 -3.79 17.38
N ASN A 105 15.29 -4.46 16.24
CA ASN A 105 16.56 -5.06 15.81
C ASN A 105 17.20 -4.34 14.64
N PHE A 106 16.49 -3.48 13.90
CA PHE A 106 17.03 -2.84 12.70
C PHE A 106 18.38 -2.17 12.97
N GLY A 107 19.35 -2.40 12.08
CA GLY A 107 20.72 -1.90 12.22
C GLY A 107 21.61 -2.69 13.20
N THR A 108 21.11 -3.74 13.85
CA THR A 108 21.90 -4.60 14.75
C THR A 108 22.22 -5.96 14.10
N PRO A 109 23.24 -6.70 14.60
CA PRO A 109 23.51 -8.07 14.15
C PRO A 109 22.36 -9.07 14.38
N ALA A 110 21.40 -8.74 15.24
CA ALA A 110 20.21 -9.56 15.50
C ALA A 110 19.12 -9.37 14.44
N TYR A 111 19.28 -8.39 13.52
CA TYR A 111 18.32 -8.14 12.47
C TYR A 111 18.31 -9.23 11.41
N ASN A 112 17.11 -9.53 10.92
CA ASN A 112 16.92 -10.45 9.82
C ASN A 112 15.68 -9.98 9.02
N PRO A 113 15.82 -9.57 7.75
CA PRO A 113 14.71 -9.12 6.88
C PRO A 113 13.55 -10.11 6.77
N THR A 114 13.84 -11.40 6.95
CA THR A 114 12.89 -12.49 6.72
C THR A 114 12.11 -12.88 7.97
N VAL A 115 12.43 -12.27 9.11
CA VAL A 115 11.78 -12.54 10.40
C VAL A 115 10.81 -11.42 10.70
N ASN A 116 9.56 -11.79 10.98
CA ASN A 116 8.52 -10.89 11.46
C ASN A 116 7.98 -11.39 12.79
N THR A 117 7.54 -10.48 13.66
CA THR A 117 7.04 -10.85 15.01
C THR A 117 5.58 -10.46 15.24
N PHE A 118 4.74 -10.76 14.24
CA PHE A 118 3.30 -10.49 14.20
C PHE A 118 2.50 -10.97 15.43
N PHE A 119 2.92 -12.08 16.06
CA PHE A 119 2.15 -12.76 17.12
C PHE A 119 2.96 -13.03 18.39
N ARG A 120 4.15 -12.43 18.55
CA ARG A 120 4.94 -12.62 19.77
C ARG A 120 4.35 -11.74 20.88
N GLN A 121 3.31 -12.29 21.52
CA GLN A 121 2.56 -11.72 22.63
C GLN A 121 3.50 -11.11 23.68
N LEU A 122 3.13 -9.95 24.24
CA LEU A 122 3.72 -9.38 25.45
C LEU A 122 3.38 -10.22 26.69
N LEU A 123 3.61 -11.52 26.65
CA LEU A 123 3.55 -12.37 27.84
C LEU A 123 4.91 -13.04 28.00
N PRO A 124 5.67 -12.70 29.06
CA PRO A 124 6.82 -13.49 29.43
C PRO A 124 6.33 -14.87 29.87
N GLY A 125 6.88 -15.92 29.25
CA GLY A 125 6.88 -17.27 29.80
C GLY A 125 8.05 -17.43 30.76
#